data_AF-D5U1I1-F1
#
_entry.id   AF-D5U1I1-F1
#
_cell.length_a   1.000
_cell.length_b   1.000
_cell.length_c   1.000
_cell.angle_alpha   90.00
_cell.angle_beta   90.00
_cell.angle_gamma   90.00
#
_symmetry.space_group_name_H-M   'P 1'
#
loop_
_entity.id
_entity.type
_entity.pdbx_description
1 polymer ?
#
loop_
_entity_poly.entity_id
_entity_poly.type
_entity_poly.pdbx_seq_one_letter_code
_entity_poly.pdbx_strand_id
1 'polypeptide(L)'
;MPRKPINTNYDNDKHRASYKETLCRLILLLFEKNNEFFSHDYLNSEGRKLFEKIVEIVLEMNPEYGKRIVVVRKKGSMEEVASFLNEVGEKYQCW
;
A
#
# COMPACT_ATOMS: atom_id res chain seq x y z
N MET A 1 -1.23 20.08 -38.76
CA MET A 1 -1.74 20.33 -37.40
C MET A 1 -0.59 20.13 -36.42
N PRO A 2 -0.18 21.13 -35.63
CA PRO A 2 0.82 20.92 -34.59
C PRO A 2 0.18 20.09 -33.45
N ARG A 3 0.81 18.98 -33.07
CA ARG A 3 0.37 18.21 -31.89
C ARG A 3 0.63 19.07 -30.66
N LYS A 4 -0.40 19.29 -29.83
CA LYS A 4 -0.23 19.93 -28.52
C LYS A 4 0.76 19.09 -27.70
N PRO A 5 1.69 19.72 -26.96
CA PRO A 5 2.56 19.00 -26.05
C PRO A 5 1.69 18.32 -24.99
N ILE A 6 1.82 17.00 -24.88
CA ILE A 6 1.20 16.23 -23.80
C ILE A 6 1.91 16.65 -22.51
N ASN A 7 1.17 17.27 -21.59
CA ASN A 7 1.71 17.70 -20.31
C ASN A 7 1.82 16.47 -19.40
N THR A 8 2.96 15.79 -19.47
CA THR A 8 3.29 14.56 -18.73
C THR A 8 3.18 14.70 -17.21
N ASN A 9 3.28 15.91 -16.66
CA ASN A 9 3.17 16.14 -15.22
C ASN A 9 1.72 16.00 -14.72
N TYR A 10 0.74 16.44 -15.51
CA TYR A 10 -0.67 16.33 -15.13
C TYR A 10 -1.15 14.87 -15.05
N ASP A 11 -0.71 14.04 -15.99
CA ASP A 11 -1.05 12.61 -15.99
C ASP A 11 -0.36 11.88 -14.85
N ASN A 12 0.89 12.22 -14.54
CA ASN A 12 1.61 11.67 -13.38
C ASN A 12 0.98 12.05 -12.04
N ASP A 13 0.54 13.30 -11.88
CA ASP A 13 -0.10 13.77 -10.64
C ASP A 13 -1.49 13.13 -10.44
N LYS A 14 -2.27 12.98 -11.52
CA LYS A 14 -3.55 12.27 -11.49
C LYS A 14 -3.37 10.78 -11.18
N HIS A 15 -2.34 10.17 -11.76
CA HIS A 15 -2.00 8.76 -11.51
C HIS A 15 -1.56 8.53 -10.05
N ARG A 16 -0.76 9.45 -9.50
CA ARG A 16 -0.32 9.39 -8.10
C ARG A 16 -1.46 9.63 -7.10
N ALA A 17 -2.40 10.52 -7.42
CA ALA A 17 -3.61 10.72 -6.62
C ALA A 17 -4.48 9.45 -6.59
N SER A 18 -4.66 8.80 -7.74
CA SER A 18 -5.38 7.52 -7.87
C SER A 18 -4.73 6.41 -7.04
N TYR A 19 -3.40 6.34 -7.02
CA TYR A 19 -2.68 5.37 -6.19
C TYR A 19 -2.83 5.64 -4.70
N LYS A 20 -2.74 6.90 -4.26
CA LYS A 20 -2.94 7.25 -2.84
C LYS A 20 -4.32 6.82 -2.37
N GLU A 21 -5.38 7.14 -3.11
CA GLU A 21 -6.75 6.78 -2.73
C GLU A 21 -6.91 5.25 -2.65
N THR A 22 -6.41 4.54 -3.65
CA THR A 22 -6.43 3.07 -3.69
C THR A 22 -5.65 2.48 -2.51
N LEU A 23 -4.45 2.99 -2.23
CA LEU A 23 -3.62 2.58 -1.10
C LEU A 23 -4.36 2.71 0.22
N CYS A 24 -4.92 3.90 0.50
CA CYS A 24 -5.64 4.14 1.75
C CYS A 24 -6.85 3.22 1.90
N ARG A 25 -7.62 3.00 0.83
CA ARG A 25 -8.75 2.07 0.85
C ARG A 25 -8.32 0.64 1.18
N LEU A 26 -7.22 0.16 0.60
CA LEU A 26 -6.73 -1.20 0.85
C LEU A 26 -6.19 -1.37 2.27
N ILE A 27 -5.52 -0.34 2.82
CA ILE A 27 -5.04 -0.34 4.20
C ILE A 27 -6.22 -0.39 5.17
N LEU A 28 -7.22 0.48 4.99
CA LEU A 28 -8.42 0.49 5.82
C LEU A 28 -9.17 -0.84 5.73
N LEU A 29 -9.32 -1.40 4.52
CA LEU A 29 -9.95 -2.70 4.31
C LEU A 29 -9.27 -3.82 5.12
N LEU A 30 -7.93 -3.83 5.13
CA LEU A 30 -7.15 -4.83 5.86
C LEU A 30 -7.38 -4.72 7.38
N PHE A 31 -7.48 -3.50 7.92
CA PHE A 31 -7.75 -3.28 9.34
C PHE A 31 -9.21 -3.52 9.73
N GLU A 32 -10.17 -3.05 8.94
CA GLU A 32 -11.61 -3.24 9.20
C GLU A 32 -12.00 -4.72 9.22
N LYS A 33 -11.42 -5.51 8.32
CA LYS A 33 -11.68 -6.94 8.19
C LYS A 33 -10.52 -7.80 8.70
N ASN A 34 -9.89 -7.39 9.81
CA ASN A 34 -8.70 -8.10 10.30
C ASN A 34 -8.94 -9.61 10.47
N ASN A 35 -10.10 -10.01 11.00
CA ASN A 35 -10.43 -11.41 11.26
C ASN A 35 -10.53 -12.26 9.97
N GLU A 36 -10.74 -11.62 8.80
CA GLU A 36 -10.78 -12.28 7.50
C GLU A 36 -9.38 -12.44 6.89
N PHE A 37 -8.42 -11.59 7.26
CA PHE A 37 -7.10 -11.53 6.65
C PHE A 37 -5.96 -12.04 7.55
N PHE A 38 -6.22 -12.16 8.85
CA PHE A 38 -5.30 -12.72 9.83
C PHE A 38 -5.84 -14.03 10.41
N SER A 39 -4.94 -14.98 10.65
CA SER A 39 -5.21 -16.22 11.38
C SER A 39 -4.07 -16.44 12.37
N HIS A 40 -4.41 -16.61 13.65
CA HIS A 40 -3.45 -16.80 14.73
C HIS A 40 -2.38 -15.69 14.78
N ASP A 41 -2.78 -14.43 14.59
CA ASP A 41 -1.91 -13.25 14.54
C ASP A 41 -0.95 -13.16 13.33
N TYR A 42 -1.16 -13.96 12.29
CA TYR A 42 -0.39 -13.88 11.04
C TYR A 42 -1.28 -13.71 9.82
N LEU A 43 -0.78 -13.05 8.77
CA LEU A 43 -1.47 -12.95 7.49
C LEU A 43 -1.76 -14.36 6.94
N ASN A 44 -3.03 -14.62 6.68
CA ASN A 44 -3.45 -15.81 5.94
C ASN A 44 -3.23 -15.63 4.43
N SER A 45 -3.66 -16.59 3.60
CA SER A 45 -3.48 -16.53 2.15
C SER A 45 -4.15 -15.30 1.51
N GLU A 46 -5.36 -14.94 1.94
CA GLU A 46 -6.08 -13.78 1.41
C GLU A 46 -5.48 -12.47 1.91
N GLY A 47 -5.09 -12.42 3.18
CA GLY A 47 -4.38 -11.28 3.76
C GLY A 47 -3.05 -11.01 3.05
N ARG A 48 -2.30 -12.06 2.70
CA ARG A 48 -1.08 -11.92 1.90
C ARG A 48 -1.38 -11.33 0.53
N LYS A 49 -2.40 -11.81 -0.19
CA LYS A 49 -2.78 -11.24 -1.50
C LYS A 49 -3.14 -9.76 -1.40
N LEU A 50 -3.90 -9.37 -0.38
CA LEU A 50 -4.25 -7.97 -0.14
C LEU A 50 -3.02 -7.13 0.19
N PHE A 51 -2.17 -7.64 1.08
CA PHE A 51 -0.93 -6.98 1.49
C PHE A 51 0.04 -6.78 0.33
N GLU A 52 0.15 -7.75 -0.59
CA GLU A 52 1.01 -7.62 -1.77
C GLU A 52 0.56 -6.47 -2.70
N LYS A 53 -0.74 -6.27 -2.88
CA LYS A 53 -1.26 -5.11 -3.65
C LYS A 53 -0.91 -3.78 -2.98
N ILE A 54 -0.98 -3.71 -1.65
CA ILE A 54 -0.56 -2.54 -0.88
C ILE A 54 0.93 -2.27 -1.13
N VAL A 55 1.75 -3.31 -1.01
CA VAL A 55 3.20 -3.23 -1.18
C VAL A 55 3.60 -2.77 -2.59
N GLU A 56 2.95 -3.28 -3.63
CA GLU A 56 3.19 -2.85 -5.01
C GLU A 56 2.98 -1.34 -5.17
N ILE A 57 1.86 -0.81 -4.65
CA ILE A 57 1.57 0.63 -4.71
C ILE A 57 2.59 1.42 -3.88
N VAL A 58 2.95 0.94 -2.68
CA VAL A 58 3.94 1.61 -1.83
C VAL A 58 5.30 1.69 -2.51
N LEU A 59 5.75 0.62 -3.19
CA LEU A 59 7.03 0.61 -3.88
C LEU A 59 7.03 1.52 -5.11
N GLU A 60 5.92 1.59 -5.85
CA GLU A 60 5.76 2.52 -6.96
C GLU A 60 5.83 3.98 -6.49
N MET A 61 5.18 4.29 -5.35
CA MET A 61 5.13 5.64 -4.81
C MET A 61 6.40 6.04 -4.02
N ASN A 62 7.03 5.08 -3.35
CA ASN A 62 8.25 5.28 -2.56
C ASN A 62 9.10 3.98 -2.48
N PRO A 63 10.04 3.78 -3.43
CA PRO A 63 10.91 2.60 -3.47
C PRO A 63 11.79 2.37 -2.22
N GLU A 64 12.03 3.40 -1.41
CA GLU A 64 12.86 3.33 -0.20
C GLU A 64 12.34 2.31 0.83
N TYR A 65 11.04 2.00 0.80
CA TYR A 65 10.43 0.99 1.67
C TYR A 65 10.89 -0.44 1.38
N GLY A 66 11.61 -0.70 0.29
CA GLY A 66 11.97 -2.05 -0.15
C GLY A 66 12.61 -2.93 0.93
N LYS A 67 13.55 -2.39 1.71
CA LYS A 67 14.19 -3.15 2.81
C LYS A 67 13.20 -3.50 3.93
N ARG A 68 12.33 -2.54 4.31
CA ARG A 68 11.32 -2.75 5.36
C ARG A 68 10.29 -3.78 4.93
N ILE A 69 9.82 -3.70 3.69
CA ILE A 69 8.85 -4.63 3.09
C ILE A 69 9.36 -6.07 3.10
N VAL A 70 10.65 -6.30 2.80
CA VAL A 70 11.23 -7.65 2.84
C VAL A 70 11.11 -8.27 4.23
N VAL A 71 11.37 -7.48 5.28
CA VAL A 71 11.25 -7.93 6.67
C VAL A 71 9.80 -8.22 7.02
N VAL A 72 8.88 -7.31 6.69
CA VAL A 72 7.45 -7.44 7.00
C VAL A 72 6.83 -8.64 6.26
N ARG A 73 7.15 -8.84 4.97
CA ARG A 73 6.70 -10.01 4.18
C ARG A 73 7.16 -11.33 4.79
N LYS A 74 8.40 -11.38 5.27
CA LYS A 74 9.00 -12.58 5.88
C LYS A 74 8.31 -12.93 7.20
N LYS A 75 8.05 -11.94 8.05
CA LYS A 75 7.41 -12.15 9.35
C LYS A 75 5.91 -12.39 9.21
N GLY A 76 5.20 -11.51 8.50
CA GLY A 76 3.76 -11.59 8.26
C GLY A 76 2.88 -11.52 9.51
N SER A 77 3.45 -11.23 10.68
CA SER A 77 2.73 -11.08 11.94
C SER A 77 1.91 -9.80 11.93
N MET A 78 0.76 -9.80 12.61
CA MET A 78 -0.14 -8.65 12.74
C MET A 78 0.59 -7.41 13.26
N GLU A 79 1.44 -7.56 14.28
CA GLU A 79 2.21 -6.45 14.86
C GLU A 79 3.09 -5.74 13.81
N GLU A 80 3.92 -6.50 13.10
CA GLU A 80 4.83 -5.96 12.07
C GLU A 80 4.09 -5.36 10.87
N VAL A 81 3.00 -6.02 10.45
CA VAL A 81 2.14 -5.53 9.37
C VAL A 81 1.46 -4.23 9.79
N ALA A 82 0.85 -4.19 10.97
CA ALA A 82 0.17 -3.00 11.49
C ALA A 82 1.15 -1.84 11.70
N SER A 83 2.33 -2.10 12.27
CA SER A 83 3.38 -1.09 12.45
C SER A 83 3.79 -0.47 11.10
N PHE A 84 4.03 -1.30 10.08
CA PHE A 84 4.36 -0.82 8.74
C PHE A 84 3.20 -0.04 8.09
N LEU A 85 1.97 -0.55 8.18
CA LEU A 85 0.82 0.09 7.56
C LEU A 85 0.44 1.41 8.26
N ASN A 86 0.65 1.52 9.58
CA ASN A 86 0.51 2.77 10.32
C ASN A 86 1.49 3.83 9.82
N GLU A 87 2.78 3.46 9.69
CA GLU A 87 3.80 4.37 9.14
C GLU A 87 3.43 4.85 7.73
N VAL A 88 2.99 3.93 6.86
CA VAL A 88 2.57 4.25 5.48
C VAL A 88 1.34 5.15 5.48
N GLY A 89 0.32 4.85 6.29
CA GLY A 89 -0.91 5.63 6.31
C GLY A 89 -0.75 7.02 6.93
N GLU A 90 0.15 7.20 7.90
CA GLU A 90 0.55 8.53 8.38
C GLU A 90 1.23 9.33 7.26
N LYS A 91 2.19 8.71 6.56
CA LYS A 91 2.91 9.36 5.46
C LYS A 91 1.99 9.82 4.33
N TYR A 92 0.98 9.02 4.00
CA TYR A 92 0.06 9.31 2.90
C TYR A 92 -1.26 9.94 3.36
N GLN A 93 -1.45 10.20 4.66
CA GLN A 93 -2.67 10.80 5.23
C GLN A 93 -3.93 10.00 4.84
N CYS A 94 -3.91 8.71 5.19
CA CYS A 94 -5.06 7.83 4.99
C CYS A 94 -6.14 7.96 6.07
N TRP A 95 -5.80 8.68 7.14
CA TRP A 95 -6.67 9.09 8.25
C TRP A 95 -6.23 10.48 8.73
#